data_AF-A0A0D6A573-F1
#
_entry.id   AF-A0A0D6A573-F1
#
_cell.length_a   1.000
_cell.length_b   1.000
_cell.length_c   1.000
_cell.angle_alpha   90.00
_cell.angle_beta   90.00
_cell.angle_gamma   90.00
#
_symmetry.space_group_name_H-M   'P 1'
#
loop_
_entity.id
_entity.type
_entity.pdbx_description
1 polymer ?
#
loop_
_entity_poly.entity_id
_entity_poly.type
_entity_poly.pdbx_seq_one_letter_code
_entity_poly.pdbx_strand_id
1 'polypeptide(L)' 'MDKEPEDKEIQLSTDYKNHRINMKFSKNLTDDRERGYILSAAFFSFCAAQGLSKKEVIEMISSNYDQFLNNK' A
#
# COMPACT_ATOMS: atom_id res chain seq x y z
N MET A 1 -26.22 2.53 -20.90
CA MET A 1 -26.14 2.86 -19.46
C MET A 1 -24.71 2.57 -19.07
N ASP A 2 -23.89 3.61 -18.95
CA ASP A 2 -22.55 3.45 -18.37
C ASP A 2 -22.76 3.17 -16.88
N LYS A 3 -22.56 1.93 -16.48
CA LYS A 3 -22.57 1.57 -15.06
C LYS A 3 -21.42 2.32 -14.41
N GLU A 4 -21.69 3.03 -13.33
CA GLU A 4 -20.64 3.60 -12.50
C GLU A 4 -19.65 2.48 -12.13
N PRO A 5 -18.33 2.78 -12.11
CA PRO A 5 -17.34 1.78 -11.72
C PRO A 5 -17.70 1.22 -10.34
N GLU A 6 -17.70 -0.09 -10.19
CA GLU A 6 -17.88 -0.70 -8.87
C GLU A 6 -16.72 -0.33 -7.94
N ASP A 7 -17.04 -0.05 -6.68
CA ASP A 7 -16.05 0.22 -5.65
C ASP A 7 -15.09 -0.97 -5.49
N LYS A 8 -13.82 -0.64 -5.25
CA LYS A 8 -12.74 -1.60 -5.03
C LYS A 8 -12.15 -1.39 -3.64
N GLU A 9 -11.78 -2.49 -3.01
CA GLU A 9 -11.34 -2.48 -1.61
C GLU A 9 -10.03 -3.24 -1.44
N ILE A 10 -9.17 -2.71 -0.57
CA ILE A 10 -7.99 -3.39 -0.03
C ILE A 10 -8.07 -3.35 1.49
N GLN A 11 -8.12 -4.52 2.13
CA GLN A 11 -8.08 -4.64 3.59
C GLN A 11 -6.68 -5.05 4.04
N LEU A 12 -6.10 -4.27 4.94
CA LEU A 12 -4.79 -4.53 5.54
C LEU A 12 -4.98 -5.04 6.98
N SER A 13 -4.22 -6.05 7.37
CA SER A 13 -4.20 -6.54 8.75
C SER A 13 -2.78 -6.95 9.15
N THR A 14 -2.43 -6.75 10.42
CA THR A 14 -1.15 -7.19 10.97
C THR A 14 -1.30 -8.51 11.69
N ASP A 15 -0.38 -9.43 11.43
CA ASP A 15 -0.18 -10.65 12.18
C ASP A 15 1.20 -10.59 12.83
N TYR A 16 1.24 -9.96 14.01
CA TYR A 16 2.48 -9.79 14.76
C TYR A 16 3.09 -11.12 15.23
N LYS A 17 2.27 -12.17 15.42
CA LYS A 17 2.76 -13.48 15.82
C LYS A 17 3.67 -14.08 14.74
N ASN A 18 3.30 -13.88 13.48
CA ASN A 18 4.06 -14.38 12.33
C ASN A 18 4.90 -13.30 11.65
N HIS A 19 4.97 -12.08 12.22
CA HIS A 19 5.65 -10.91 11.64
C HIS A 19 5.22 -10.61 10.20
N ARG A 20 3.91 -10.61 9.94
CA ARG A 20 3.35 -10.41 8.59
C ARG A 20 2.37 -9.25 8.54
N ILE A 21 2.33 -8.60 7.39
CA ILE A 21 1.20 -7.77 6.95
C ILE A 21 0.43 -8.59 5.93
N ASN A 22 -0.84 -8.84 6.19
CA ASN A 22 -1.74 -9.55 5.30
C ASN A 22 -2.61 -8.56 4.53
N MET A 23 -2.89 -8.88 3.27
CA MET A 23 -3.74 -8.07 2.39
C MET A 23 -4.86 -8.92 1.81
N LYS A 24 -6.08 -8.39 1.77
CA LYS A 24 -7.21 -8.97 1.04
C LYS A 24 -7.73 -7.95 0.04
N PHE A 25 -8.03 -8.41 -1.17
CA PHE A 25 -8.54 -7.59 -2.27
C PHE A 25 -10.01 -7.92 -2.54
N SER A 26 -10.80 -6.91 -2.91
CA SER A 26 -12.15 -7.13 -3.43
C SER A 26 -12.13 -8.00 -4.69
N LYS A 27 -13.22 -8.73 -4.95
CA LYS A 27 -13.30 -9.71 -6.06
C LYS A 27 -13.08 -9.07 -7.44
N ASN A 28 -13.44 -7.80 -7.57
CA ASN A 28 -13.34 -6.99 -8.80
C ASN A 28 -11.99 -6.26 -8.93
N LEU A 29 -11.06 -6.42 -7.98
CA LEU A 29 -9.70 -5.87 -8.03
C LEU A 29 -8.69 -6.99 -8.33
N THR A 30 -8.60 -7.38 -9.61
CA THR A 30 -7.77 -8.50 -10.07
C THR A 30 -6.47 -8.08 -10.77
N ASP A 31 -6.37 -6.86 -11.30
CA ASP A 31 -5.15 -6.36 -11.96
C ASP A 31 -4.12 -5.90 -10.92
N ASP A 32 -2.93 -6.50 -10.95
CA ASP A 32 -1.84 -6.16 -10.03
C ASP A 32 -1.31 -4.74 -10.19
N ARG A 33 -1.39 -4.15 -11.39
CA ARG A 33 -1.01 -2.75 -11.61
C ARG A 33 -1.98 -1.82 -10.91
N GLU A 34 -3.27 -2.14 -10.96
CA GLU A 34 -4.30 -1.37 -10.27
C GLU A 34 -4.15 -1.49 -8.74
N ARG A 35 -3.88 -2.70 -8.23
CA ARG A 35 -3.55 -2.91 -6.81
C ARG A 35 -2.36 -2.05 -6.38
N GLY A 36 -1.28 -2.09 -7.17
CA GLY A 36 -0.07 -1.29 -6.90
C GLY A 36 -0.34 0.21 -6.91
N TYR A 37 -1.18 0.69 -7.84
CA TYR A 37 -1.59 2.08 -7.90
C TYR A 37 -2.37 2.50 -6.65
N ILE A 38 -3.40 1.74 -6.26
CA ILE A 38 -4.24 2.05 -5.09
C ILE A 38 -3.39 2.05 -3.80
N LEU A 39 -2.54 1.03 -3.61
CA LEU A 39 -1.65 0.94 -2.44
C LEU A 39 -0.69 2.13 -2.37
N SER A 40 -0.07 2.50 -3.49
CA SER A 40 0.85 3.64 -3.55
C SER A 40 0.13 4.95 -3.27
N ALA A 41 -1.05 5.16 -3.87
CA ALA A 41 -1.86 6.35 -3.66
C ALA A 41 -2.32 6.47 -2.20
N ALA A 42 -2.75 5.36 -1.58
CA ALA A 42 -3.12 5.33 -0.17
C ALA A 42 -1.95 5.70 0.75
N PHE A 43 -0.77 5.12 0.50
CA PHE A 43 0.44 5.44 1.24
C PHE A 43 0.85 6.92 1.10
N PHE A 44 0.86 7.46 -0.13
CA PHE A 44 1.22 8.87 -0.34
C PHE A 44 0.17 9.82 0.24
N SER A 45 -1.12 9.48 0.15
CA SER A 45 -2.21 10.25 0.77
C SER A 45 -2.04 10.30 2.28
N PHE A 46 -1.72 9.16 2.92
CA PHE A 46 -1.38 9.12 4.34
C PHE A 46 -0.19 10.01 4.67
N CYS A 47 0.92 9.90 3.93
CA CYS A 47 2.11 10.73 4.15
C CYS A 47 1.80 12.23 4.04
N ALA A 48 1.03 12.62 3.03
CA ALA A 48 0.61 14.01 2.82
C ALA A 48 -0.28 14.51 3.99
N ALA A 49 -1.20 13.67 4.47
CA ALA A 49 -2.05 13.99 5.62
C ALA A 49 -1.26 14.14 6.93
N GLN A 50 -0.12 13.44 7.07
CA GLN A 50 0.81 13.61 8.19
C GLN A 50 1.74 14.82 8.03
N GLY A 51 1.66 15.55 6.91
CA GLY A 51 2.51 16.71 6.64
C GLY A 51 3.96 16.36 6.28
N LEU A 52 4.24 15.11 5.89
CA LEU A 52 5.58 14.68 5.53
C LEU A 52 6.06 15.36 4.24
N SER A 53 7.29 15.83 4.24
CA SER A 53 7.96 16.30 3.04
C SER A 53 8.32 15.15 2.12
N LYS A 54 8.51 15.46 0.83
CA LYS A 54 8.99 14.48 -0.15
C LYS A 54 10.29 13.80 0.28
N LYS A 55 11.19 14.53 0.95
CA LYS A 55 12.47 14.00 1.42
C LYS A 55 12.27 12.92 2.50
N GLU A 56 11.43 13.21 3.50
CA GLU A 56 11.12 12.26 4.57
C GLU A 56 10.43 11.00 4.03
N VAL A 57 9.53 11.14 3.04
CA VAL A 57 8.89 9.99 2.38
C VAL A 57 9.93 9.13 1.66
N ILE A 58 10.88 9.73 0.94
CA ILE A 58 11.97 9.00 0.27
C ILE A 58 12.83 8.26 1.30
N GLU A 59 13.23 8.92 2.39
CA GLU A 59 14.04 8.32 3.45
C GLU A 59 13.32 7.14 4.13
N MET A 60 12.02 7.27 4.36
CA MET A 60 11.19 6.21 4.93
C MET A 60 11.09 4.99 3.99
N ILE A 61 10.93 5.23 2.69
CA ILE A 61 10.93 4.15 1.68
C ILE A 61 12.29 3.46 1.67
N SER A 62 13.39 4.22 1.57
CA SER A 62 14.74 3.65 1.54
C SER A 62 15.04 2.80 2.78
N SER A 63 14.77 3.35 3.97
CA SER A 63 15.06 2.65 5.24
C SER A 63 14.26 1.37 5.41
N ASN A 64 12.99 1.36 4.99
CA ASN A 64 12.13 0.18 5.10
C ASN A 64 12.41 -0.83 3.98
N TYR A 65 12.67 -0.37 2.76
CA TYR A 65 12.94 -1.24 1.63
C TYR A 65 14.24 -2.03 1.82
N ASP A 66 15.27 -1.39 2.39
CA ASP A 66 16.52 -2.07 2.74
C ASP A 66 16.30 -3.19 3.76
N GLN A 67 15.33 -3.09 4.67
CA GLN A 67 14.98 -4.18 5.60
C GLN A 67 14.41 -5.42 4.88
N PHE A 68 13.74 -5.24 3.74
CA PHE A 68 13.27 -6.35 2.92
C PHE A 68 14.38 -6.97 2.06
N LEU A 69 15.43 -6.20 1.75
CA LEU A 69 16.56 -6.66 0.95
C LEU A 69 17.73 -7.24 1.77
N ASN A 70 17.89 -6.81 3.03
CA ASN A 70 18.96 -7.25 3.93
C ASN A 70 18.75 -8.65 4.55
N ASN A 71 17.84 -9.46 4.01
CA ASN A 71 17.71 -10.88 4.33
C ASN A 71 18.73 -11.76 3.57
N LYS A 72 19.99 -11.32 3.47
CA LYS A 72 21.10 -12.14 2.97
C LYS A 72 22.01 -12.57 4.12
#